data_AF-A0A661EXN6-F1
#
_entry.id   AF-A0A661EXN6-F1
#
_cell.length_a   1.000
_cell.length_b   1.000
_cell.length_c   1.000
_cell.angle_alpha   90.00
_cell.angle_beta   90.00
_cell.angle_gamma   90.00
#
_symmetry.space_group_name_H-M   'P 1'
#
loop_
_entity.id
_entity.type
_entity.pdbx_description
1 polymer ?
#
loop_
_entity_poly.entity_id
_entity_poly.type
_entity_poly.pdbx_seq_one_letter_code
_entity_poly.pdbx_strand_id
1 'polypeptide(L)' 'MSEMTPREIVQELDKHIVGQDDAKRAVAIALRNRWRRMQVDKSLRDEITPKNI' A
#
# COMPACT_ATOMS: atom_id res chain seq x y z
N MET A 1 -2.21 -10.59 -3.73
CA MET A 1 -1.73 -9.52 -2.82
C MET A 1 -2.53 -9.65 -1.54
N SER A 2 -1.88 -9.67 -0.39
CA SER A 2 -2.55 -9.86 0.90
C SER A 2 -3.63 -8.80 1.12
N GLU A 3 -4.76 -9.19 1.73
CA GLU A 3 -5.88 -8.28 2.04
C GLU A 3 -5.58 -7.29 3.16
N MET A 4 -4.33 -7.27 3.65
CA MET A 4 -3.87 -6.44 4.75
C MET A 4 -4.21 -4.97 4.53
N THR A 5 -4.73 -4.37 5.58
CA THR A 5 -4.94 -2.94 5.69
C THR A 5 -3.61 -2.23 5.88
N PRO A 6 -3.51 -0.91 5.58
CA PRO A 6 -2.28 -0.18 5.81
C PRO A 6 -1.76 -0.26 7.25
N ARG A 7 -2.66 -0.35 8.25
CA ARG A 7 -2.28 -0.50 9.66
C ARG A 7 -1.60 -1.84 9.93
N GLU A 8 -2.15 -2.93 9.41
CA GLU A 8 -1.55 -4.26 9.57
C GLU A 8 -0.20 -4.36 8.86
N ILE A 9 -0.04 -3.71 7.70
CA ILE A 9 1.26 -3.64 7.02
C ILE A 9 2.29 -2.88 7.87
N VAL A 10 1.93 -1.73 8.44
CA VAL A 10 2.83 -0.98 9.32
C VAL A 10 3.21 -1.81 10.56
N GLN A 11 2.24 -2.47 11.20
CA GLN A 11 2.51 -3.37 12.33
C GLN A 11 3.45 -4.52 11.97
N GLU A 12 3.35 -5.06 10.77
CA GLU A 12 4.29 -6.08 10.30
C GLU A 12 5.69 -5.50 10.09
N LEU A 13 5.79 -4.31 9.50
CA LEU A 13 7.06 -3.60 9.32
C LEU A 13 7.72 -3.23 10.66
N ASP A 14 6.94 -2.89 11.69
CA ASP A 14 7.42 -2.56 13.02
C ASP A 14 8.17 -3.72 13.70
N LYS A 15 7.87 -4.96 13.34
CA LYS A 15 8.59 -6.15 13.85
C LYS A 15 10.03 -6.25 13.33
N HIS A 16 10.34 -5.59 12.21
CA HIS A 16 11.60 -5.74 11.49
C HIS A 16 12.38 -4.43 11.33
N ILE A 17 11.70 -3.28 11.40
CA ILE A 17 12.27 -1.96 11.15
C ILE A 17 11.94 -1.09 12.36
N VAL A 18 12.95 -0.44 12.96
CA VAL A 18 12.77 0.48 14.09
C VAL A 18 12.62 1.91 13.57
N GLY A 19 11.60 2.64 14.04
CA GLY A 19 11.30 4.01 13.63
C GLY A 19 10.80 4.14 12.19
N GLN A 20 11.06 5.28 11.52
CA GLN A 20 10.66 5.54 10.12
C GLN A 20 9.15 5.46 9.87
N ASP A 21 8.35 6.00 10.80
CA ASP A 21 6.89 5.87 10.79
C ASP A 21 6.25 6.42 9.50
N ASP A 22 6.74 7.56 9.00
CA ASP A 22 6.26 8.16 7.76
C ASP A 22 6.57 7.29 6.54
N ALA A 23 7.76 6.69 6.49
CA ALA A 23 8.16 5.81 5.38
C ALA A 23 7.34 4.51 5.39
N LYS A 24 7.16 3.89 6.57
CA LYS A 24 6.31 2.70 6.72
C LYS A 24 4.88 2.98 6.27
N ARG A 25 4.33 4.14 6.67
CA ARG A 25 3.00 4.59 6.26
C ARG A 25 2.90 4.81 4.75
N ALA A 26 3.88 5.48 4.14
CA ALA A 26 3.90 5.73 2.71
C ALA A 26 3.90 4.41 1.90
N VAL A 27 4.77 3.47 2.28
CA VAL A 27 4.85 2.15 1.64
C VAL A 27 3.56 1.35 1.82
N ALA A 28 2.98 1.33 3.03
CA ALA A 28 1.72 0.66 3.30
C ALA A 28 0.55 1.21 2.47
N ILE A 29 0.48 2.53 2.31
CA ILE A 29 -0.52 3.18 1.44
C ILE A 29 -0.29 2.83 -0.02
N ALA A 30 0.96 2.86 -0.50
CA ALA A 30 1.29 2.51 -1.88
C ALA A 30 0.90 1.06 -2.21
N LEU A 31 1.20 0.11 -1.33
CA LEU A 31 0.77 -1.29 -1.47
C LEU A 31 -0.75 -1.43 -1.49
N ARG A 32 -1.46 -0.75 -0.58
CA ARG A 32 -2.93 -0.78 -0.55
C ARG A 32 -3.55 -0.16 -1.79
N ASN A 33 -2.97 0.90 -2.34
CA ASN A 33 -3.45 1.52 -3.57
C ASN A 33 -3.28 0.58 -4.78
N ARG A 34 -2.23 -0.24 -4.83
CA ARG A 34 -2.09 -1.30 -5.85
C ARG A 34 -3.20 -2.34 -5.72
N TRP A 35 -3.52 -2.79 -4.50
CA TRP A 35 -4.65 -3.68 -4.28
C TRP A 35 -5.98 -3.05 -4.71
N ARG A 36 -6.24 -1.79 -4.32
CA ARG A 36 -7.45 -1.05 -4.72
C ARG A 36 -7.56 -0.95 -6.23
N ARG A 37 -6.47 -0.65 -6.95
CA ARG A 37 -6.46 -0.57 -8.42
C ARG A 37 -6.92 -1.88 -9.07
N MET A 38 -6.59 -3.04 -8.50
CA MET A 38 -7.06 -4.32 -9.04
C MET A 38 -8.56 -4.55 -8.86
N GLN A 39 -9.18 -3.89 -7.88
CA GLN A 39 -10.62 -4.00 -7.59
C GLN A 39 -11.47 -3.09 -8.49
N VAL A 40 -10.86 -2.15 -9.22
CA VAL A 40 -11.58 -1.26 -10.14
C VAL A 40 -11.78 -1.97 -11.49
N ASP A 41 -12.82 -1.57 -12.22
CA ASP A 41 -13.08 -2.02 -13.59
C ASP A 41 -11.89 -1.82 -14.51
N LYS A 42 -11.72 -2.77 -15.45
CA LYS A 42 -10.51 -2.87 -16.29
C LYS A 42 -10.24 -1.59 -17.09
N SER A 43 -11.27 -0.91 -17.59
CA SER A 43 -11.15 0.35 -18.33
C SER A 43 -10.53 1.48 -17.52
N LEU A 44 -10.80 1.52 -16.21
CA LEU A 44 -10.32 2.56 -15.29
C LEU A 44 -8.94 2.23 -14.71
N ARG A 45 -8.46 0.98 -14.80
CA ARG A 45 -7.16 0.59 -14.19
C ARG A 45 -5.98 1.27 -14.86
N ASP A 46 -6.05 1.45 -16.17
CA ASP A 46 -4.95 2.00 -16.98
C ASP A 46 -4.81 3.51 -16.78
N GLU A 47 -5.88 4.19 -16.36
CA GLU A 47 -5.87 5.61 -16.00
C GLU A 47 -5.29 5.86 -14.59
N ILE A 48 -5.23 4.83 -13.73
CA ILE A 48 -4.74 4.95 -12.36
C ILE A 48 -3.21 4.75 -12.33
N THR A 49 -2.49 5.88 -12.35
CA THR A 49 -1.02 5.88 -12.22
C THR A 49 -0.58 5.47 -10.80
N PRO A 50 0.49 4.66 -10.65
CA PRO A 50 1.07 4.37 -9.35
C PRO A 50 1.49 5.65 -8.61
N LYS A 51 1.17 5.75 -7.31
CA LYS A 51 1.81 6.75 -6.44
C LYS A 51 3.16 6.21 -6.02
N ASN A 52 4.22 6.72 -6.65
CA ASN A 52 5.59 6.46 -6.22
C ASN A 52 5.82 7.23 -4.91
N ILE A 53 6.38 6.50 -3.94
CA ILE A 53 6.54 6.79 -2.50
C ILE A 53 6.74 8.27 -2.20
#